data_AF-A0A132N6S8-F1
#
_entry.id   AF-A0A132N6S8-F1
#
_cell.length_a   1.000
_cell.length_b   1.000
_cell.length_c   1.000
_cell.angle_alpha   90.00
_cell.angle_beta   90.00
_cell.angle_gamma   90.00
#
_symmetry.space_group_name_H-M   'P 1'
#
loop_
_entity.id
_entity.type
_entity.pdbx_description
1 polymer ?
#
loop_
_entity_poly.entity_id
_entity_poly.type
_entity_poly.pdbx_seq_one_letter_code
_entity_poly.pdbx_strand_id
1 'polypeptide(L)'
;MHATTGGAFTGHAARVSWDEVVAARASELEREHHALRLLPPAVVTAAAARLRAAARRVAPLVRPALTHLDLHLPNVLVNGARMVGLLDFEHARWWDAAADFVKLRAWVFEAYPGTAEPFLAGYRDAGGHLPGFEARQWVCEGLEWLSGIAYWHHVGDTALGADYRSRFAAWLDTDP
;
A
#
# COMPACT_ATOMS: atom_id res chain seq x y z
N MET A 1 18.64 10.69 0.33
CA MET A 1 18.09 11.98 -0.15
C MET A 1 16.62 11.73 -0.40
N HIS A 2 15.75 12.17 0.50
CA HIS A 2 14.33 11.78 0.54
C HIS A 2 13.56 12.34 -0.66
N ALA A 3 12.99 11.47 -1.49
CA ALA A 3 12.00 11.82 -2.49
C ALA A 3 10.61 11.81 -1.82
N THR A 4 10.18 12.97 -1.32
CA THR A 4 8.81 13.20 -0.86
C THR A 4 7.90 13.35 -2.07
N THR A 5 7.36 12.24 -2.56
CA THR A 5 6.33 12.27 -3.61
C THR A 5 5.12 11.46 -3.14
N GLY A 6 4.25 12.14 -2.41
CA GLY A 6 2.97 11.59 -2.00
C GLY A 6 2.02 12.75 -1.77
N GLY A 7 1.10 12.97 -2.70
CA GLY A 7 0.00 13.92 -2.51
C GLY A 7 -0.79 13.49 -1.28
N ALA A 8 -0.58 14.18 -0.17
CA ALA A 8 -1.37 14.01 1.04
C ALA A 8 -2.72 14.74 0.90
N PHE A 9 -3.77 14.23 1.55
CA PHE A 9 -4.98 15.01 1.79
C PHE A 9 -4.61 16.16 2.75
N THR A 10 -4.20 17.31 2.20
CA THR A 10 -4.01 18.52 3.00
C THR A 10 -5.33 19.26 3.07
N GLY A 11 -5.77 19.56 4.30
CA GLY A 11 -6.98 20.31 4.53
C GLY A 11 -6.86 21.71 3.89
N HIS A 12 -7.89 22.06 3.10
CA HIS A 12 -8.28 23.43 2.72
C HIS A 12 -8.06 23.93 1.27
N ALA A 13 -7.80 23.08 0.27
CA ALA A 13 -7.91 23.50 -1.14
C ALA A 13 -8.33 22.35 -2.06
N ALA A 14 -9.55 22.41 -2.61
CA ALA A 14 -10.24 21.38 -3.41
C ALA A 14 -10.31 19.98 -2.73
N ARG A 15 -11.51 19.41 -2.62
CA ARG A 15 -11.64 18.01 -2.17
C ARG A 15 -11.12 17.10 -3.28
N VAL A 16 -9.81 16.87 -3.32
CA VAL A 16 -9.21 15.88 -4.22
C VAL A 16 -9.85 14.54 -3.89
N SER A 17 -10.42 13.85 -4.88
CA SER A 17 -11.01 12.53 -4.65
C SER A 17 -9.91 11.48 -4.56
N TRP A 18 -10.18 10.37 -3.88
CA TRP A 18 -9.15 9.34 -3.69
C TRP A 18 -8.70 8.72 -5.03
N ASP A 19 -9.57 8.59 -6.02
CA ASP A 19 -9.19 8.14 -7.36
C ASP A 19 -8.29 9.14 -8.10
N GLU A 20 -8.43 10.45 -7.89
CA GLU A 20 -7.49 11.46 -8.41
C GLU A 20 -6.10 11.29 -7.76
N VAL A 21 -6.05 11.05 -6.44
CA VAL A 21 -4.80 10.79 -5.72
C VAL A 21 -4.12 9.53 -6.25
N VAL A 22 -4.86 8.43 -6.42
CA VAL A 22 -4.33 7.18 -6.98
C VAL A 22 -3.89 7.36 -8.43
N ALA A 23 -4.67 8.09 -9.24
CA ALA A 23 -4.32 8.33 -10.64
C ALA A 23 -3.03 9.15 -10.78
N ALA A 24 -2.85 10.17 -9.95
CA ALA A 24 -1.61 10.95 -9.90
C ALA A 24 -0.41 10.08 -9.52
N ARG A 25 -0.55 9.27 -8.46
CA ARG A 25 0.52 8.38 -8.00
C ARG A 25 0.85 7.27 -9.02
N ALA A 26 -0.15 6.67 -9.65
CA ALA A 26 0.05 5.66 -10.69
C ALA A 26 0.79 6.25 -11.91
N SER A 27 0.46 7.48 -12.33
CA SER A 27 1.16 8.18 -13.41
C SER A 27 2.60 8.53 -13.06
N GLU A 28 2.87 8.87 -11.80
CA GLU A 28 4.23 9.10 -11.31
C GLU A 28 5.05 7.82 -11.33
N LEU A 29 4.54 6.75 -10.76
CA LEU A 29 5.19 5.44 -10.75
C LEU A 29 5.44 4.94 -12.17
N GLU A 30 4.49 5.13 -13.08
CA GLU A 30 4.66 4.79 -14.49
C GLU A 30 5.85 5.52 -15.12
N ARG A 31 5.94 6.85 -14.94
CA ARG A 31 7.08 7.64 -15.44
C ARG A 31 8.40 7.19 -14.83
N GLU A 32 8.44 6.94 -13.53
CA GLU A 32 9.65 6.50 -12.83
C GLU A 32 10.15 5.15 -13.36
N HIS A 33 9.26 4.17 -13.51
CA HIS A 33 9.64 2.86 -14.04
C HIS A 33 10.10 2.92 -15.49
N HIS A 34 9.52 3.78 -16.32
CA HIS A 34 10.00 4.00 -17.67
C HIS A 34 11.39 4.64 -17.70
N ALA A 35 11.61 5.68 -16.88
CA ALA A 35 12.88 6.38 -16.81
C ALA A 35 14.02 5.47 -16.35
N LEU A 36 13.76 4.65 -15.32
CA LEU A 36 14.72 3.73 -14.71
C LEU A 36 14.77 2.36 -15.40
N ARG A 37 13.88 2.09 -16.37
CA ARG A 37 13.74 0.81 -17.09
C ARG A 37 13.61 -0.40 -16.15
N LEU A 38 12.84 -0.23 -15.06
CA LEU A 38 12.73 -1.25 -14.02
C LEU A 38 11.86 -2.43 -14.42
N LEU A 39 10.82 -2.18 -15.22
CA LEU A 39 9.86 -3.19 -15.66
C LEU A 39 9.55 -2.98 -17.16
N PRO A 40 9.05 -4.00 -17.88
CA PRO A 40 8.65 -3.82 -19.27
C PRO A 40 7.59 -2.70 -19.42
N PRO A 41 7.77 -1.74 -20.35
CA PRO A 41 6.87 -0.59 -20.49
C PRO A 41 5.38 -0.96 -20.58
N ALA A 42 5.04 -1.95 -21.40
CA ALA A 42 3.66 -2.40 -21.56
C ALA A 42 3.03 -2.93 -20.27
N VAL A 43 3.82 -3.59 -19.41
CA VAL A 43 3.35 -4.13 -18.12
C VAL A 43 3.01 -2.99 -17.16
N VAL A 44 3.88 -1.98 -17.07
CA VAL A 44 3.68 -0.83 -16.18
C VAL A 44 2.47 0.00 -16.61
N THR A 45 2.35 0.29 -17.90
CA THR A 45 1.19 1.02 -18.45
C THR A 45 -0.12 0.28 -18.20
N ALA A 46 -0.13 -1.05 -18.39
CA ALA A 46 -1.30 -1.88 -18.09
C ALA A 46 -1.65 -1.87 -16.59
N ALA A 47 -0.65 -2.04 -15.71
CA ALA A 47 -0.85 -2.00 -14.26
C ALA A 47 -1.40 -0.64 -13.80
N ALA A 48 -0.82 0.47 -14.27
CA ALA A 48 -1.29 1.81 -13.96
C ALA A 48 -2.72 2.06 -14.46
N ALA A 49 -3.08 1.56 -15.64
CA ALA A 49 -4.46 1.62 -16.14
C ALA A 49 -5.44 0.84 -15.26
N ARG A 50 -5.07 -0.37 -14.83
CA ARG A 50 -5.88 -1.20 -13.92
C ARG A 50 -6.06 -0.55 -12.55
N LEU A 51 -4.98 0.00 -11.97
CA LEU A 51 -5.03 0.76 -10.72
C LEU A 51 -5.99 1.95 -10.81
N ARG A 52 -5.89 2.77 -11.86
CA ARG A 52 -6.80 3.90 -12.10
C ARG A 52 -8.26 3.44 -12.22
N ALA A 53 -8.51 2.34 -12.92
CA ALA A 53 -9.86 1.81 -13.10
C ALA A 53 -10.46 1.27 -11.80
N ALA A 54 -9.71 0.45 -11.06
CA ALA A 54 -10.13 -0.06 -9.76
C ALA A 54 -10.34 1.07 -8.76
N ALA A 55 -9.46 2.08 -8.77
CA ALA A 55 -9.56 3.20 -7.85
C ALA A 55 -10.86 3.99 -8.01
N ARG A 56 -11.27 4.27 -9.25
CA ARG A 56 -12.56 4.91 -9.54
C ARG A 56 -13.76 4.13 -9.00
N ARG A 57 -13.71 2.79 -9.03
CA ARG A 57 -14.80 1.94 -8.53
C ARG A 57 -14.95 2.03 -7.02
N VAL A 58 -13.83 2.04 -6.29
CA VAL A 58 -13.85 1.99 -4.82
C VAL A 58 -13.81 3.37 -4.16
N ALA A 59 -13.47 4.44 -4.88
CA ALA A 59 -13.37 5.81 -4.35
C ALA A 59 -14.58 6.27 -3.50
N PRO A 60 -15.85 5.97 -3.86
CA PRO A 60 -17.00 6.34 -3.02
C PRO A 60 -17.00 5.70 -1.62
N LEU A 61 -16.33 4.55 -1.47
CA LEU A 61 -16.22 3.79 -0.22
C LEU A 61 -15.05 4.27 0.65
N VAL A 62 -14.08 4.98 0.06
CA VAL A 62 -12.88 5.41 0.77
C VAL A 62 -13.18 6.62 1.64
N ARG A 63 -12.69 6.60 2.86
CA ARG A 63 -12.63 7.74 3.77
C ARG A 63 -11.18 7.91 4.22
N PRO A 64 -10.59 9.11 4.11
CA PRO A 64 -9.25 9.35 4.60
C PRO A 64 -9.16 9.02 6.09
N ALA A 65 -8.14 8.24 6.46
CA ALA A 65 -7.76 7.95 7.84
C ALA A 65 -6.27 8.20 8.01
N LEU A 66 -5.82 8.47 9.24
CA LEU A 66 -4.41 8.46 9.54
C LEU A 66 -3.90 7.02 9.46
N THR A 67 -3.01 6.76 8.50
CA THR A 67 -2.39 5.45 8.26
C THR A 67 -0.91 5.49 8.58
N HIS A 68 -0.36 4.37 9.06
CA HIS A 68 1.08 4.22 9.34
C HIS A 68 1.91 4.05 8.07
N LEU A 69 1.41 3.27 7.11
CA LEU A 69 2.02 2.89 5.83
C LEU A 69 3.32 2.07 5.93
N ASP A 70 3.66 1.66 7.14
CA ASP A 70 4.78 0.77 7.42
C ASP A 70 4.47 -0.19 8.58
N LEU A 71 3.22 -0.67 8.62
CA LEU A 71 2.76 -1.51 9.71
C LEU A 71 3.19 -2.97 9.50
N HIS A 72 4.27 -3.36 10.17
CA HIS A 72 4.78 -4.73 10.22
C HIS A 72 5.53 -5.01 11.54
N LEU A 73 5.84 -6.29 11.80
CA LEU A 73 6.36 -6.73 13.10
C LEU A 73 7.61 -5.99 13.61
N PRO A 74 8.63 -5.71 12.78
CA PRO A 74 9.76 -4.87 13.20
C PRO A 74 9.39 -3.51 13.83
N ASN A 75 8.24 -2.94 13.49
CA ASN A 75 7.78 -1.65 14.04
C ASN A 75 6.88 -1.80 15.28
N VAL A 76 6.62 -3.04 15.76
CA VAL A 76 5.75 -3.31 16.92
C VAL A 76 6.57 -3.70 18.14
N LEU A 77 6.37 -2.98 19.25
CA LEU A 77 6.95 -3.32 20.55
C LEU A 77 5.98 -4.18 21.36
N VAL A 78 6.52 -5.25 21.97
CA VAL A 78 5.76 -6.18 22.80
C VAL A 78 6.38 -6.36 24.18
N ASN A 79 5.55 -6.56 25.19
CA ASN A 79 5.93 -7.03 26.53
C ASN A 79 5.11 -8.27 26.86
N GLY A 80 5.74 -9.44 26.79
CA GLY A 80 5.03 -10.72 26.81
C GLY A 80 4.05 -10.83 25.65
N ALA A 81 2.78 -11.11 25.95
CA ALA A 81 1.71 -11.24 24.95
C ALA A 81 0.98 -9.92 24.65
N ARG A 82 1.51 -8.77 25.10
CA ARG A 82 0.86 -7.46 24.93
C ARG A 82 1.68 -6.55 24.03
N MET A 83 1.03 -5.95 23.05
CA MET A 83 1.58 -4.79 22.33
C MET A 83 1.68 -3.60 23.30
N VAL A 84 2.85 -2.96 23.34
CA VAL A 84 3.13 -1.80 24.21
C VAL A 84 3.55 -0.56 23.45
N GLY A 85 3.81 -0.67 22.14
CA GLY A 85 4.17 0.48 21.32
C GLY A 85 4.16 0.16 19.83
N LEU A 86 4.06 1.23 19.05
CA LEU A 86 4.23 1.25 17.60
C LEU A 86 5.30 2.31 17.30
N LEU A 87 6.24 1.98 16.43
CA LEU A 87 7.38 2.83 16.08
C LEU A 87 7.30 3.26 14.61
N ASP A 88 8.08 4.28 14.28
CA ASP A 88 8.37 4.68 12.89
C ASP A 88 7.19 5.24 12.07
N PHE A 89 6.68 6.39 12.53
CA PHE A 89 5.59 7.11 11.86
C PHE A 89 6.06 8.03 10.73
N GLU A 90 7.28 7.86 10.19
CA GLU A 90 7.82 8.80 9.19
C GLU A 90 7.03 8.83 7.87
N HIS A 91 6.35 7.72 7.56
CA HIS A 91 5.48 7.59 6.40
C HIS A 91 4.02 7.94 6.68
N ALA A 92 3.67 8.21 7.94
CA ALA A 92 2.29 8.36 8.35
C ALA A 92 1.63 9.58 7.69
N ARG A 93 0.44 9.37 7.12
CA ARG A 93 -0.33 10.41 6.42
C ARG A 93 -1.80 10.03 6.33
N TRP A 94 -2.62 10.98 5.91
CA TRP A 94 -4.01 10.72 5.55
C TRP A 94 -4.07 9.91 4.25
N TRP A 95 -4.63 8.71 4.32
CA TRP A 95 -4.74 7.78 3.20
C TRP A 95 -5.95 6.86 3.34
N ASP A 96 -6.07 5.86 2.46
CA ASP A 96 -6.99 4.74 2.66
C ASP A 96 -6.47 3.81 3.77
N ALA A 97 -7.27 3.62 4.83
CA ALA A 97 -6.99 2.70 5.94
C ALA A 97 -6.67 1.25 5.53
N ALA A 98 -7.11 0.80 4.35
CA ALA A 98 -6.74 -0.52 3.82
C ALA A 98 -5.23 -0.63 3.53
N ALA A 99 -4.51 0.48 3.36
CA ALA A 99 -3.07 0.45 3.07
C ALA A 99 -2.22 -0.13 4.22
N ASP A 100 -2.64 0.05 5.48
CA ASP A 100 -1.92 -0.51 6.63
C ASP A 100 -1.95 -2.04 6.68
N PHE A 101 -2.84 -2.67 5.92
CA PHE A 101 -2.96 -4.11 5.86
C PHE A 101 -2.05 -4.75 4.80
N VAL A 102 -1.42 -3.96 3.91
CA VAL A 102 -0.60 -4.49 2.81
C VAL A 102 0.60 -5.27 3.35
N LYS A 103 1.40 -4.63 4.21
CA LYS A 103 2.58 -5.26 4.82
C LYS A 103 2.21 -6.31 5.87
N LEU A 104 1.08 -6.14 6.56
CA LEU A 104 0.53 -7.19 7.44
C LEU A 104 0.23 -8.47 6.66
N ARG A 105 -0.47 -8.39 5.52
CA ARG A 105 -0.73 -9.58 4.68
C ARG A 105 0.57 -10.19 4.20
N ALA A 106 1.42 -9.37 3.58
CA ALA A 106 2.63 -9.83 2.92
C ALA A 106 3.65 -10.45 3.87
N TRP A 107 3.84 -9.88 5.06
CA TRP A 107 4.98 -10.24 5.90
C TRP A 107 4.60 -10.81 7.27
N VAL A 108 3.34 -10.66 7.69
CA VAL A 108 2.88 -11.16 8.99
C VAL A 108 1.95 -12.33 8.80
N PHE A 109 0.86 -12.17 8.07
CA PHE A 109 -0.14 -13.24 7.93
C PHE A 109 0.38 -14.41 7.08
N GLU A 110 1.19 -14.14 6.05
CA GLU A 110 1.89 -15.18 5.30
C GLU A 110 2.91 -15.95 6.17
N ALA A 111 3.69 -15.24 6.99
CA ALA A 111 4.70 -15.83 7.86
C ALA A 111 4.10 -16.60 9.06
N TYR A 112 2.92 -16.19 9.52
CA TYR A 112 2.20 -16.77 10.64
C TYR A 112 0.76 -17.14 10.25
N PRO A 113 0.57 -18.25 9.53
CA PRO A 113 -0.77 -18.69 9.11
C PRO A 113 -1.73 -18.83 10.29
N GLY A 114 -2.97 -18.40 10.10
CA GLY A 114 -4.01 -18.41 11.14
C GLY A 114 -4.08 -17.14 12.01
N THR A 115 -3.17 -16.17 11.81
CA THR A 115 -3.20 -14.89 12.55
C THR A 115 -4.09 -13.82 11.91
N ALA A 116 -4.38 -13.94 10.60
CA ALA A 116 -5.21 -12.97 9.88
C ALA A 116 -6.62 -12.80 10.47
N GLU A 117 -7.36 -13.88 10.66
CA GLU A 117 -8.75 -13.79 11.15
C GLU A 117 -8.83 -13.26 12.60
N PRO A 118 -8.02 -13.73 13.57
CA PRO A 118 -7.96 -13.12 14.90
C PRO A 118 -7.65 -11.62 14.88
N PHE A 119 -6.72 -11.19 14.01
CA PHE A 119 -6.40 -9.78 13.86
C PHE A 119 -7.59 -8.99 13.32
N LEU A 120 -8.23 -9.47 12.24
CA LEU A 120 -9.38 -8.83 11.62
C LEU A 120 -10.60 -8.80 12.55
N ALA A 121 -10.80 -9.84 13.36
CA ALA A 121 -11.82 -9.87 14.40
C ALA A 121 -11.57 -8.79 15.45
N GLY A 122 -10.35 -8.69 15.99
CA GLY A 122 -9.99 -7.63 16.92
C GLY A 122 -10.13 -6.22 16.33
N TYR A 123 -9.78 -6.05 15.06
CA TYR A 123 -9.98 -4.78 14.35
C TYR A 123 -11.46 -4.38 14.27
N ARG A 124 -12.35 -5.33 13.97
CA ARG A 124 -13.81 -5.11 13.95
C ARG A 124 -14.37 -4.83 15.35
N ASP A 125 -13.92 -5.57 16.36
CA ASP A 125 -14.36 -5.40 17.74
C ASP A 125 -13.95 -4.03 18.31
N ALA A 126 -12.81 -3.49 17.86
CA ALA A 126 -12.38 -2.13 18.16
C ALA A 126 -13.16 -1.03 17.40
N GLY A 127 -14.18 -1.39 16.60
CA GLY A 127 -15.00 -0.49 15.81
C GLY A 127 -14.49 -0.21 14.39
N GLY A 128 -13.46 -0.93 13.95
CA GLY A 128 -12.91 -0.82 12.60
C GLY A 128 -13.88 -1.36 11.55
N HIS A 129 -14.14 -0.56 10.51
CA HIS A 129 -15.02 -0.94 9.40
C HIS A 129 -14.45 -0.46 8.06
N LEU A 130 -14.19 -1.41 7.15
CA LEU A 130 -13.60 -1.16 5.85
C LEU A 130 -14.53 -1.70 4.74
N PRO A 131 -15.53 -0.91 4.29
CA PRO A 131 -16.38 -1.34 3.19
C PRO A 131 -15.54 -1.50 1.91
N GLY A 132 -15.79 -2.58 1.16
CA GLY A 132 -15.02 -2.91 -0.04
C GLY A 132 -13.55 -3.22 0.23
N PHE A 133 -13.23 -3.78 1.41
CA PHE A 133 -11.86 -4.02 1.87
C PHE A 133 -10.96 -4.68 0.82
N GLU A 134 -11.34 -5.84 0.27
CA GLU A 134 -10.49 -6.56 -0.70
C GLU A 134 -10.18 -5.72 -1.96
N ALA A 135 -11.17 -5.02 -2.51
CA ALA A 135 -10.96 -4.19 -3.70
C ALA A 135 -10.09 -2.95 -3.40
N ARG A 136 -10.21 -2.37 -2.21
CA ARG A 136 -9.36 -1.25 -1.75
C ARG A 136 -7.94 -1.71 -1.47
N GLN A 137 -7.81 -2.84 -0.79
CA GLN A 137 -6.56 -3.54 -0.52
C GLN A 137 -5.81 -3.81 -1.82
N TRP A 138 -6.49 -4.33 -2.85
CA TRP A 138 -5.90 -4.61 -4.15
C TRP A 138 -5.25 -3.37 -4.80
N VAL A 139 -5.90 -2.20 -4.68
CA VAL A 139 -5.34 -0.93 -5.17
C VAL A 139 -4.11 -0.52 -4.34
N CYS A 140 -4.19 -0.62 -3.01
CA CYS A 140 -3.08 -0.31 -2.11
C CYS A 140 -1.87 -1.21 -2.37
N GLU A 141 -2.08 -2.51 -2.57
CA GLU A 141 -1.05 -3.48 -2.89
C GLU A 141 -0.32 -3.14 -4.19
N GLY A 142 -1.06 -2.88 -5.28
CA GLY A 142 -0.42 -2.54 -6.55
C GLY A 142 0.40 -1.24 -6.50
N LEU A 143 -0.05 -0.24 -5.74
CA LEU A 143 0.73 0.98 -5.48
C LEU A 143 1.98 0.71 -4.64
N GLU A 144 1.87 -0.15 -3.62
CA GLU A 144 2.99 -0.55 -2.76
C GLU A 144 4.05 -1.30 -3.55
N TRP A 145 3.64 -2.30 -4.35
CA TRP A 145 4.58 -3.11 -5.13
C TRP A 145 5.36 -2.28 -6.14
N LEU A 146 4.68 -1.43 -6.91
CA LEU A 146 5.35 -0.51 -7.83
C LEU A 146 6.27 0.46 -7.06
N SER A 147 5.80 1.06 -5.97
CA SER A 147 6.63 1.99 -5.18
C SER A 147 7.89 1.32 -4.63
N GLY A 148 7.77 0.11 -4.08
CA GLY A 148 8.89 -0.62 -3.50
C GLY A 148 9.90 -1.12 -4.53
N ILE A 149 9.47 -1.50 -5.75
CA ILE A 149 10.40 -1.86 -6.84
C ILE A 149 11.33 -0.68 -7.16
N ALA A 150 10.79 0.53 -7.26
CA ALA A 150 11.58 1.73 -7.50
C ALA A 150 12.46 2.08 -6.30
N TYR A 151 11.90 2.02 -5.08
CA TYR A 151 12.64 2.32 -3.86
C TYR A 151 13.86 1.41 -3.66
N TRP A 152 13.67 0.09 -3.71
CA TRP A 152 14.75 -0.87 -3.47
C TRP A 152 15.80 -0.86 -4.58
N HIS A 153 15.44 -0.43 -5.79
CA HIS A 153 16.42 -0.13 -6.83
C HIS A 153 17.36 1.01 -6.43
N HIS A 154 16.82 2.12 -5.90
CA HIS A 154 17.63 3.26 -5.44
C HIS A 154 18.50 2.91 -4.23
N VAL A 155 17.98 2.08 -3.31
CA VAL A 155 18.74 1.59 -2.15
C VAL A 155 19.83 0.60 -2.54
N GLY A 156 19.64 -0.14 -3.65
CA GLY A 156 20.54 -1.19 -4.09
C GLY A 156 20.33 -2.53 -3.37
N ASP A 157 19.21 -2.70 -2.66
CA ASP A 157 18.85 -4.00 -2.05
C ASP A 157 18.18 -4.89 -3.10
N THR A 158 18.98 -5.81 -3.64
CA THR A 158 18.52 -6.72 -4.70
C THR A 158 17.59 -7.81 -4.20
N ALA A 159 17.69 -8.20 -2.92
CA ALA A 159 16.86 -9.26 -2.35
C ALA A 159 15.43 -8.75 -2.12
N LEU A 160 15.29 -7.60 -1.46
CA LEU A 160 13.98 -6.96 -1.29
C LEU A 160 13.40 -6.49 -2.62
N GLY A 161 14.25 -5.98 -3.52
CA GLY A 161 13.84 -5.67 -4.89
C GLY A 161 13.27 -6.88 -5.65
N ALA A 162 13.84 -8.07 -5.45
CA ALA A 162 13.32 -9.30 -6.05
C ALA A 162 12.00 -9.77 -5.42
N ASP A 163 11.85 -9.68 -4.09
CA ASP A 163 10.59 -10.00 -3.40
C ASP A 163 9.44 -9.13 -3.92
N TYR A 164 9.64 -7.80 -4.00
CA TYR A 164 8.63 -6.87 -4.51
C TYR A 164 8.27 -7.15 -5.97
N ARG A 165 9.23 -7.56 -6.80
CA ARG A 165 8.95 -7.96 -8.20
C ARG A 165 8.13 -9.24 -8.27
N SER A 166 8.41 -10.21 -7.41
CA SER A 166 7.64 -11.45 -7.31
C SER A 166 6.19 -11.17 -6.89
N ARG A 167 6.01 -10.34 -5.86
CA ARG A 167 4.68 -9.92 -5.38
C ARG A 167 3.90 -9.12 -6.41
N PHE A 168 4.58 -8.21 -7.12
CA PHE A 168 3.97 -7.48 -8.24
C PHE A 168 3.52 -8.44 -9.35
N ALA A 169 4.34 -9.43 -9.71
CA ALA A 169 3.99 -10.41 -10.72
C ALA A 169 2.75 -11.23 -10.30
N ALA A 170 2.71 -11.72 -9.06
CA ALA A 170 1.54 -12.42 -8.53
C ALA A 170 0.29 -11.54 -8.49
N TRP A 171 0.43 -10.27 -8.12
CA TRP A 171 -0.67 -9.29 -8.11
C TRP A 171 -1.22 -9.02 -9.52
N LEU A 172 -0.41 -9.12 -10.57
CA LEU A 172 -0.91 -8.97 -11.95
C LEU A 172 -1.92 -10.07 -12.32
N ASP A 173 -1.82 -11.25 -11.71
CA ASP A 173 -2.68 -12.40 -11.98
C ASP A 173 -3.96 -12.42 -11.14
N THR A 174 -4.17 -11.43 -10.27
CA THR A 174 -5.38 -11.28 -9.46
C THR A 174 -6.30 -10.19 -10.00
N ASP A 175 -7.59 -10.25 -9.66
CA ASP A 175 -8.57 -9.21 -9.99
C ASP A 175 -8.97 -8.37 -8.76
N PRO A 176 -9.32 -7.07 -8.95
CA PRO A 176 -9.80 -6.20 -7.88
C PRO A 176 -11.28 -6.38 -7.55
#